data_AF-A0A0F9NQ59-F1
#
_entry.id   AF-A0A0F9NQ59-F1
#
_cell.length_a   1.000
_cell.length_b   1.000
_cell.length_c   1.000
_cell.angle_alpha   90.00
_cell.angle_beta   90.00
_cell.angle_gamma   90.00
#
_symmetry.space_group_name_H-M   'P 1'
#
loop_
_entity.id
_entity.type
_entity.pdbx_description
1 polymer ?
#
loop_
_entity_poly.entity_id
_entity_poly.type
_entity_poly.pdbx_seq_one_letter_code
_entity_poly.pdbx_strand_id
1 'polypeptide(L)'
;MLPKFYRFRVRNETDQTFTFDNAARIEVHIAPWKMTSGAMAQGTIISDTTAFLNTGGTLAANVETEGAVIDNTSNLFIGFTGTFYCKADVTSTDGTMDLYMEVSTDNSRWPSDLADFDITTDMILLGKLTLSTDAVDEDRAIPISY
;
A
#
# COMPACT_ATOMS: atom_id res chain seq x y z
N MET A 1 -0.68 -17.74 -5.19
CA MET A 1 0.70 -17.56 -5.68
C MET A 1 0.86 -16.08 -5.97
N LEU A 2 1.93 -15.44 -5.48
CA LEU A 2 2.11 -14.02 -5.72
C LEU A 2 2.31 -13.75 -7.21
N PRO A 3 1.79 -12.62 -7.72
CA PRO A 3 2.04 -12.19 -9.08
C PRO A 3 3.53 -12.04 -9.39
N LYS A 4 3.90 -12.09 -10.68
CA LYS A 4 5.29 -11.88 -11.11
C LYS A 4 5.75 -10.45 -10.85
N PHE A 5 4.91 -9.48 -11.18
CA PHE A 5 5.12 -8.09 -10.86
C PHE A 5 3.88 -7.59 -10.16
N TYR A 6 4.06 -6.90 -9.05
CA TYR A 6 2.99 -6.24 -8.35
C TYR A 6 3.50 -4.95 -7.74
N ARG A 7 2.59 -4.02 -7.51
CA ARG A 7 2.86 -2.80 -6.77
C ARG A 7 1.65 -2.45 -5.94
N PHE A 8 1.86 -1.60 -4.96
CA PHE A 8 0.79 -1.11 -4.10
C PHE A 8 0.32 0.26 -4.58
N ARG A 9 -0.95 0.54 -4.34
CA ARG A 9 -1.50 1.90 -4.42
C ARG A 9 -2.26 2.20 -3.14
N VAL A 10 -2.08 3.41 -2.65
CA VAL A 10 -2.82 3.91 -1.50
C VAL A 10 -3.77 4.97 -2.00
N ARG A 11 -5.05 4.83 -1.63
CA ARG A 11 -6.07 5.82 -1.89
C ARG A 11 -6.51 6.45 -0.60
N ASN A 12 -6.51 7.78 -0.60
CA ASN A 12 -6.97 8.57 0.51
C ASN A 12 -8.47 8.83 0.37
N GLU A 13 -9.27 8.10 1.12
CA GLU A 13 -10.73 8.27 1.23
C GLU A 13 -11.09 9.07 2.51
N THR A 14 -10.15 9.88 3.02
CA THR A 14 -10.47 10.89 4.02
C THR A 14 -10.79 12.21 3.35
N ASP A 15 -11.46 13.11 4.07
CA ASP A 15 -11.73 14.48 3.63
C ASP A 15 -10.51 15.43 3.78
N GLN A 16 -9.31 14.89 3.99
CA GLN A 16 -8.11 15.66 4.30
C GLN A 16 -6.96 15.41 3.31
N THR A 17 -6.08 16.40 3.15
CA THR A 17 -4.78 16.23 2.49
C THR A 17 -3.70 15.80 3.48
N PHE A 18 -3.03 14.68 3.23
CA PHE A 18 -1.87 14.23 4.01
C PHE A 18 -0.62 14.90 3.48
N THR A 19 0.12 15.60 4.34
CA THR A 19 1.35 16.31 3.94
C THR A 19 2.53 15.77 4.72
N PHE A 20 3.57 15.31 4.03
CA PHE A 20 4.78 14.77 4.67
C PHE A 20 5.42 15.77 5.64
N ASP A 21 5.45 17.05 5.27
CA ASP A 21 6.02 18.13 6.09
C ASP A 21 5.20 18.42 7.35
N ASN A 22 3.92 17.99 7.38
CA ASN A 22 3.07 18.02 8.58
C ASN A 22 3.13 16.69 9.34
N ALA A 23 4.22 15.93 9.21
CA ALA A 23 4.46 14.65 9.87
C ALA A 23 3.55 13.47 9.43
N ALA A 24 2.76 13.61 8.36
CA ALA A 24 2.00 12.50 7.80
C ALA A 24 2.91 11.41 7.23
N ARG A 25 2.61 10.14 7.49
CA ARG A 25 3.40 8.98 7.00
C ARG A 25 2.46 7.88 6.50
N ILE A 26 2.88 7.19 5.45
CA ILE A 26 2.19 6.02 4.91
C ILE A 26 3.26 4.99 4.60
N GLU A 27 3.16 3.82 5.23
CA GLU A 27 4.19 2.80 5.16
C GLU A 27 3.56 1.42 4.95
N VAL A 28 4.16 0.63 4.06
CA VAL A 28 3.80 -0.78 3.84
C VAL A 28 5.03 -1.63 4.06
N HIS A 29 4.92 -2.61 4.95
CA HIS A 29 5.96 -3.60 5.20
C HIS A 29 5.41 -4.99 4.95
N ILE A 30 6.00 -5.74 4.03
CA ILE A 30 5.60 -7.11 3.73
C ILE A 30 6.75 -8.08 3.90
N ALA A 31 6.43 -9.27 4.40
CA ALA A 31 7.28 -10.43 4.46
C ALA A 31 6.74 -11.49 3.49
N PRO A 32 7.28 -11.57 2.26
CA PRO A 32 6.85 -12.58 1.30
C PRO A 32 7.35 -13.97 1.74
N TRP A 33 6.63 -15.02 1.35
CA TRP A 33 6.95 -16.39 1.75
C TRP A 33 6.70 -17.39 0.62
N LYS A 34 7.38 -18.54 0.70
CA LYS A 34 7.20 -19.70 -0.18
C LYS A 34 7.36 -21.01 0.58
N MET A 35 6.86 -22.10 0.02
CA MET A 35 7.13 -23.44 0.53
C MET A 35 8.45 -23.97 -0.03
N THR A 36 9.35 -24.38 0.84
CA THR A 36 10.61 -25.05 0.49
C THR A 36 10.71 -26.34 1.30
N SER A 37 10.68 -27.49 0.62
CA SER A 37 10.79 -28.82 1.26
C SER A 37 9.80 -29.05 2.41
N GLY A 38 8.56 -28.58 2.27
CA GLY A 38 7.50 -28.74 3.28
C GLY A 38 7.52 -27.71 4.43
N ALA A 39 8.51 -26.82 4.47
CA ALA A 39 8.57 -25.72 5.42
C ALA A 39 8.29 -24.37 4.75
N MET A 40 7.74 -23.43 5.50
CA MET A 40 7.59 -22.04 5.06
C MET A 40 8.94 -21.33 5.16
N ALA A 41 9.43 -20.81 4.04
CA ALA A 41 10.61 -19.96 3.96
C ALA A 41 10.17 -18.52 3.70
N GLN A 42 10.53 -17.61 4.60
CA GLN A 42 10.29 -16.17 4.45
C GLN A 42 11.41 -15.53 3.65
N GLY A 43 11.05 -14.56 2.81
CA GLY A 43 11.97 -13.67 2.12
C GLY A 43 12.39 -12.49 2.98
N THR A 44 13.21 -11.63 2.40
CA THR A 44 13.56 -10.33 2.99
C THR A 44 12.32 -9.44 3.08
N ILE A 45 12.21 -8.67 4.15
CA ILE A 45 11.14 -7.67 4.30
C ILE A 45 11.29 -6.61 3.21
N ILE A 46 10.19 -6.36 2.50
CA ILE A 46 10.07 -5.28 1.53
C ILE A 46 9.31 -4.15 2.19
N SER A 47 9.85 -2.93 2.11
CA SER A 47 9.31 -1.76 2.79
C SER A 47 9.13 -0.61 1.78
N ASP A 48 7.89 -0.17 1.60
CA ASP A 48 7.56 1.06 0.87
C ASP A 48 7.21 2.15 1.90
N THR A 49 8.21 2.94 2.28
CA THR A 49 8.08 4.00 3.31
C THR A 49 8.14 5.42 2.74
N THR A 50 8.59 5.57 1.49
CA THR A 50 8.77 6.87 0.83
C THR A 50 8.02 6.99 -0.49
N ALA A 51 7.49 5.88 -1.01
CA ALA A 51 6.84 5.85 -2.31
C ALA A 51 5.47 6.54 -2.28
N PHE A 52 4.69 6.34 -1.21
CA PHE A 52 3.35 6.92 -1.10
C PHE A 52 3.36 8.40 -0.71
N LEU A 53 4.23 8.79 0.21
CA LEU A 53 4.50 10.18 0.58
C LEU A 53 6.02 10.38 0.69
N ASN A 54 6.59 10.98 -0.35
CA ASN A 54 8.01 11.34 -0.37
C ASN A 54 8.28 12.61 0.46
N THR A 55 9.54 12.98 0.62
CA THR A 55 9.93 14.20 1.34
C THR A 55 9.31 15.44 0.68
N GLY A 56 8.48 16.17 1.42
CA GLY A 56 7.72 17.33 0.92
C GLY A 56 6.46 16.98 0.10
N GLY A 57 6.12 15.69 -0.01
CA GLY A 57 4.96 15.22 -0.75
C GLY A 57 3.63 15.51 -0.07
N THR A 58 2.57 15.59 -0.88
CA THR A 58 1.18 15.68 -0.41
C THR A 58 0.32 14.63 -1.11
N LEU A 59 -0.64 14.07 -0.39
CA LEU A 59 -1.69 13.20 -0.92
C LEU A 59 -3.04 13.84 -0.57
N ALA A 60 -3.66 14.48 -1.56
CA ALA A 60 -4.94 15.15 -1.37
C ALA A 60 -6.08 14.16 -1.07
N ALA A 61 -7.18 14.68 -0.54
CA ALA A 61 -8.42 13.92 -0.34
C ALA A 61 -8.93 13.36 -1.67
N ASN A 62 -9.41 12.11 -1.66
CA ASN A 62 -9.92 11.38 -2.83
C ASN A 62 -8.89 11.18 -3.95
N VAL A 63 -7.59 11.25 -3.62
CA VAL A 63 -6.49 11.01 -4.56
C VAL A 63 -5.75 9.74 -4.16
N GLU A 64 -5.12 9.12 -5.15
CA GLU A 64 -4.29 7.94 -4.99
C GLU A 64 -2.83 8.21 -5.35
N THR A 65 -1.95 7.37 -4.82
CA THR A 65 -0.51 7.40 -5.06
C THR A 65 0.03 5.98 -5.18
N GLU A 66 1.09 5.81 -5.96
CA GLU A 66 1.64 4.50 -6.30
C GLU A 66 2.96 4.20 -5.59
N GLY A 67 3.12 2.93 -5.23
CA GLY A 67 4.32 2.36 -4.63
C GLY A 67 5.34 1.88 -5.67
N ALA A 68 6.46 1.33 -5.20
CA ALA A 68 7.46 0.76 -6.08
C ALA A 68 6.99 -0.58 -6.69
N VAL A 69 7.51 -0.89 -7.89
CA VAL A 69 7.28 -2.21 -8.49
C VAL A 69 8.11 -3.26 -7.76
N ILE A 70 7.46 -4.34 -7.36
CA ILE A 70 8.07 -5.51 -6.75
C ILE A 70 8.16 -6.64 -7.76
N ASP A 71 9.38 -7.13 -7.99
CA ASP A 71 9.69 -8.22 -8.91
C ASP A 71 9.82 -9.57 -8.15
N ASN A 72 8.92 -10.50 -8.49
CA ASN A 72 8.86 -11.86 -7.96
C ASN A 72 9.22 -12.93 -9.01
N THR A 73 9.78 -12.54 -10.16
CA THR A 73 10.11 -13.47 -11.26
C THR A 73 11.08 -14.58 -10.86
N SER A 74 12.08 -14.25 -10.04
CA SER A 74 13.13 -15.19 -9.62
C SER A 74 12.87 -15.80 -8.24
N ASN A 75 12.20 -15.07 -7.35
CA ASN A 75 12.00 -15.50 -5.97
C ASN A 75 10.88 -16.55 -5.83
N LEU A 76 9.86 -16.48 -6.70
CA LEU A 76 8.72 -17.39 -6.76
C LEU A 76 8.00 -17.49 -5.40
N PHE A 77 7.86 -16.36 -4.71
CA PHE A 77 7.03 -16.28 -3.53
C PHE A 77 5.56 -16.56 -3.88
N ILE A 78 4.83 -17.14 -2.94
CA ILE A 78 3.45 -17.61 -3.17
C ILE A 78 2.41 -16.80 -2.40
N GLY A 79 2.83 -16.08 -1.36
CA GLY A 79 2.03 -15.15 -0.58
C GLY A 79 2.92 -14.19 0.22
N PHE A 80 2.31 -13.22 0.90
CA PHE A 80 2.97 -12.40 1.92
C PHE A 80 2.07 -12.20 3.14
N THR A 81 2.70 -11.86 4.25
CA THR A 81 2.03 -11.22 5.40
C THR A 81 2.73 -9.91 5.69
N GLY A 82 2.02 -8.92 6.20
CA GLY A 82 2.61 -7.61 6.42
C GLY A 82 1.77 -6.70 7.27
N THR A 83 2.19 -5.44 7.31
CA THR A 83 1.53 -4.36 8.02
C THR A 83 1.37 -3.18 7.08
N PHE A 84 0.17 -2.63 7.04
CA PHE A 84 -0.10 -1.32 6.46
C PHE A 84 -0.24 -0.31 7.59
N TYR A 85 0.56 0.76 7.55
CA TYR A 85 0.62 1.79 8.57
C TYR A 85 0.32 3.16 7.96
N CYS A 86 -0.41 3.97 8.70
CA CYS A 86 -0.61 5.38 8.39
C CYS A 86 -0.54 6.21 9.67
N LYS A 87 0.19 7.32 9.58
CA LYS A 87 0.15 8.42 10.54
C LYS A 87 -0.50 9.62 9.88
N ALA A 88 -1.58 10.08 10.49
CA ALA A 88 -2.28 11.29 10.12
C ALA A 88 -1.74 12.48 10.92
N ASP A 89 -1.82 13.69 10.38
CA ASP A 89 -1.40 14.90 11.10
C ASP A 89 -2.48 15.40 12.08
N VAL A 90 -2.16 16.34 12.96
CA VAL A 90 -3.09 16.87 13.98
C VAL A 90 -4.39 17.48 13.42
N THR A 91 -4.46 17.81 12.13
CA THR A 91 -5.64 18.40 11.49
C THR A 91 -6.53 17.38 10.79
N SER A 92 -6.30 16.10 11.07
CA SER A 92 -6.97 15.02 10.36
C SER A 92 -8.45 14.93 10.66
N THR A 93 -9.20 14.44 9.69
CA THR A 93 -10.63 14.11 9.80
C THR A 93 -10.82 12.61 9.70
N ASP A 94 -11.95 12.12 10.22
CA ASP A 94 -12.34 10.72 10.07
C ASP A 94 -12.38 10.29 8.59
N GLY A 95 -11.96 9.05 8.33
CA GLY A 95 -12.00 8.48 6.98
C GLY A 95 -11.23 7.16 6.89
N THR A 96 -11.00 6.69 5.66
CA THR A 96 -10.19 5.49 5.43
C THR A 96 -9.01 5.73 4.51
N MET A 97 -7.92 5.05 4.81
CA MET A 97 -6.82 4.84 3.89
C MET A 97 -6.97 3.44 3.33
N ASP A 98 -7.17 3.33 2.03
CA ASP A 98 -7.38 2.05 1.37
C ASP A 98 -6.10 1.63 0.66
N LEU A 99 -5.62 0.42 0.96
CA LEU A 99 -4.46 -0.19 0.31
C LEU A 99 -4.93 -1.18 -0.75
N TYR A 100 -4.53 -0.93 -1.98
CA TYR A 100 -4.80 -1.78 -3.13
C TYR A 100 -3.50 -2.39 -3.67
N MET A 101 -3.62 -3.56 -4.30
CA MET A 101 -2.55 -4.20 -5.03
C MET A 101 -2.91 -4.31 -6.50
N GLU A 102 -1.97 -3.87 -7.33
CA GLU A 102 -2.02 -4.00 -8.77
C GLU A 102 -1.07 -5.09 -9.22
N VAL A 103 -1.42 -5.80 -10.28
CA VAL A 103 -0.66 -6.94 -10.77
C VAL A 103 -0.36 -6.79 -12.25
N SER A 104 0.85 -7.20 -12.64
CA SER A 104 1.26 -7.28 -14.03
C SER A 104 1.98 -8.59 -14.31
N THR A 105 1.79 -9.13 -15.50
CA THR A 105 2.47 -10.35 -15.96
C THR A 105 3.84 -10.08 -16.55
N ASP A 106 4.09 -8.86 -17.02
CA ASP A 106 5.25 -8.48 -17.83
C ASP A 106 5.88 -7.13 -17.47
N ASN A 107 5.37 -6.43 -16.44
CA ASN A 107 5.82 -5.09 -16.03
C ASN A 107 5.68 -4.02 -17.12
N SER A 108 4.86 -4.27 -18.14
CA SER A 108 4.62 -3.34 -19.26
C SER A 108 3.15 -3.03 -19.49
N ARG A 109 2.25 -3.84 -18.90
CA ARG A 109 0.81 -3.65 -18.94
C ARG A 109 0.28 -3.66 -17.53
N TRP A 110 -0.23 -2.52 -17.08
CA TRP A 110 -0.86 -2.35 -15.78
C TRP A 110 -2.34 -1.98 -15.98
N PRO A 111 -3.27 -2.50 -15.15
CA PRO A 111 -4.65 -2.01 -15.11
C PRO A 111 -4.77 -0.48 -15.12
N SER A 112 -3.86 0.23 -14.44
CA SER A 112 -3.81 1.69 -14.35
C SER A 112 -3.44 2.39 -15.65
N ASP A 113 -2.94 1.67 -16.65
CA ASP A 113 -2.63 2.22 -17.98
C ASP A 113 -3.89 2.33 -18.85
N LEU A 114 -5.01 1.74 -18.41
CA LEU A 114 -6.29 1.81 -19.11
C LEU A 114 -6.90 3.21 -19.00
N ALA A 115 -7.55 3.67 -20.06
CA ALA A 115 -8.12 5.01 -20.13
C ALA A 115 -9.32 5.21 -19.18
N ASP A 116 -10.02 4.13 -18.85
CA ASP A 116 -11.19 4.06 -17.97
C ASP A 116 -10.88 3.43 -16.62
N PHE A 117 -9.61 3.39 -16.24
CA PHE A 117 -9.15 2.80 -14.99
C PHE A 117 -9.89 3.37 -13.75
N ASP A 118 -10.39 2.45 -12.93
CA ASP A 118 -10.94 2.72 -11.60
C ASP A 118 -10.29 1.77 -10.58
N ILE A 119 -9.47 2.34 -9.70
CA ILE A 119 -8.79 1.61 -8.61
C ILE A 119 -9.74 0.75 -7.76
N THR A 120 -11.00 1.16 -7.60
CA THR A 120 -11.97 0.48 -6.74
C THR A 120 -12.51 -0.80 -7.37
N THR A 121 -12.47 -0.91 -8.71
CA THR A 121 -12.96 -2.08 -9.46
C THR A 121 -11.85 -2.90 -10.09
N ASP A 122 -10.73 -2.26 -10.45
CA ASP A 122 -9.68 -2.86 -11.29
C ASP A 122 -8.50 -3.39 -10.46
N MET A 123 -8.47 -3.12 -9.16
CA MET A 123 -7.40 -3.54 -8.26
C MET A 123 -7.88 -4.41 -7.10
N ILE A 124 -6.94 -5.13 -6.49
CA ILE A 124 -7.22 -6.01 -5.37
C ILE A 124 -7.13 -5.19 -4.08
N LEU A 125 -8.25 -4.97 -3.40
CA LEU A 125 -8.24 -4.36 -2.07
C LEU A 125 -7.59 -5.31 -1.06
N LEU A 126 -6.49 -4.87 -0.44
CA LEU A 126 -5.78 -5.63 0.59
C LEU A 126 -6.22 -5.27 1.99
N GLY A 127 -6.59 -4.01 2.23
CA GLY A 127 -6.98 -3.56 3.56
C GLY A 127 -7.54 -2.14 3.55
N LYS A 128 -8.39 -1.86 4.53
CA LYS A 128 -8.92 -0.52 4.82
C LYS A 128 -8.52 -0.15 6.23
N LEU A 129 -7.73 0.91 6.35
CA LEU A 129 -7.26 1.44 7.61
C LEU A 129 -8.13 2.64 7.96
N THR A 130 -8.96 2.50 8.98
CA THR A 130 -9.81 3.59 9.47
C THR A 130 -9.00 4.50 10.38
N LEU A 131 -9.00 5.79 10.05
CA LEU A 131 -8.50 6.87 10.88
C LEU A 131 -9.72 7.54 11.50
N SER A 132 -9.69 7.78 12.81
CA SER A 132 -10.81 8.35 13.57
C SER A 132 -10.21 9.36 14.51
N THR A 133 -10.34 10.64 14.23
CA THR A 133 -9.49 11.68 14.81
C THR A 133 -10.12 12.34 16.02
N ASP A 134 -9.40 12.40 17.14
CA ASP A 134 -9.80 13.14 18.35
C ASP A 134 -8.98 14.43 18.59
N ALA A 135 -8.45 15.02 17.51
CA ALA A 135 -7.61 16.23 17.49
C ALA A 135 -6.20 16.08 18.08
N VAL A 136 -5.64 14.86 18.07
CA VAL A 136 -4.20 14.62 18.22
C VAL A 136 -3.62 13.91 17.00
N ASP A 137 -2.28 13.88 16.88
CA ASP A 137 -1.59 13.01 15.92
C ASP A 137 -2.04 11.56 16.15
N GLU A 138 -2.61 10.94 15.13
CA GLU A 138 -3.04 9.55 15.20
C GLU A 138 -2.23 8.68 14.27
N ASP A 139 -1.82 7.54 14.80
CA ASP A 139 -1.23 6.47 14.02
C ASP A 139 -2.04 5.17 14.16
N ARG A 140 -2.13 4.48 13.04
CA ARG A 140 -2.84 3.20 12.95
C ARG A 140 -2.03 2.25 12.11
N ALA A 141 -2.17 0.98 12.43
CA ALA A 141 -1.62 -0.11 11.67
C ALA A 141 -2.65 -1.23 11.56
N ILE A 142 -2.72 -1.88 10.40
CA ILE A 142 -3.51 -3.09 10.23
C ILE A 142 -2.66 -4.20 9.63
N PRO A 143 -2.89 -5.47 10.01
CA PRO A 143 -2.27 -6.59 9.32
C PRO A 143 -2.85 -6.72 7.91
N ILE A 144 -1.99 -7.10 6.95
CA ILE A 144 -2.38 -7.42 5.58
C ILE A 144 -1.79 -8.76 5.16
N SER A 145 -2.47 -9.45 4.24
CA SER A 145 -1.99 -10.72 3.69
C SER A 145 -2.56 -10.95 2.29
N TYR A 146 -1.78 -11.63 1.46
CA TYR A 146 -2.17 -12.11 0.13
C TYR A 146 -1.53 -13.46 -0.16
#